data_AF-A0A1M4E1H3-F1
#
_entry.id   AF-A0A1M4E1H3-F1
#
_cell.length_a   1.000
_cell.length_b   1.000
_cell.length_c   1.000
_cell.angle_alpha   90.00
_cell.angle_beta   90.00
_cell.angle_gamma   90.00
#
_symmetry.space_group_name_H-M   'P 1'
#
loop_
_entity.id
_entity.type
_entity.pdbx_description
1 polymer ?
#
loop_
_entity_poly.entity_id
_entity_poly.type
_entity_poly.pdbx_seq_one_letter_code
_entity_poly.pdbx_strand_id
1 'polypeptide(L)'
;MSIRTRAAAVAAASVVAAGLAATPAAADVHRGVAGCFAWSWGDGNTSVTVYWHNRCRTKHKITIKYSLSWTYKTYTATVGGNGKGHKKFQTASIVSIKDSGRA
;
A
#
# COMPACT_ATOMS: atom_id res chain seq x y z
N MET A 1 51.97 -8.28 60.98
CA MET A 1 52.25 -9.47 60.16
C MET A 1 51.35 -9.40 58.93
N SER A 2 51.94 -9.32 57.74
CA SER A 2 51.30 -9.17 56.42
C SER A 2 50.24 -10.22 56.10
N ILE A 3 49.29 -9.88 55.22
CA ILE A 3 49.12 -10.51 53.89
C ILE A 3 48.26 -9.58 52.99
N ARG A 4 48.78 -9.34 51.78
CA ARG A 4 48.21 -8.54 50.70
C ARG A 4 47.28 -9.41 49.85
N THR A 5 46.09 -8.96 49.49
CA THR A 5 45.31 -9.63 48.42
C THR A 5 44.55 -8.64 47.54
N ARG A 6 45.22 -8.32 46.42
CA ARG A 6 44.76 -8.07 45.04
C ARG A 6 43.33 -7.53 44.83
N ALA A 7 43.27 -6.31 44.29
CA ALA A 7 42.15 -5.75 43.57
C ALA A 7 41.74 -6.63 42.38
N ALA A 8 40.43 -6.78 42.17
CA ALA A 8 39.85 -7.23 40.92
C ALA A 8 38.70 -6.28 40.56
N ALA A 9 38.95 -5.39 39.61
CA ALA A 9 37.91 -4.59 38.96
C ALA A 9 37.16 -5.51 38.00
N VAL A 10 35.85 -5.69 38.23
CA VAL A 10 34.97 -6.36 37.27
C VAL A 10 34.20 -5.27 36.54
N ALA A 11 34.67 -4.95 35.33
CA ALA A 11 33.92 -4.13 34.38
C ALA A 11 32.74 -4.95 33.87
N ALA A 12 31.53 -4.64 34.33
CA ALA A 12 30.31 -5.17 33.76
C ALA A 12 30.02 -4.42 32.44
N ALA A 13 30.30 -5.08 31.32
CA ALA A 13 29.96 -4.58 29.99
C ALA A 13 28.42 -4.57 29.83
N SER A 14 27.85 -3.38 29.67
CA SER A 14 26.45 -3.18 29.28
C SER A 14 26.26 -3.59 27.83
N VAL A 15 25.63 -4.75 27.60
CA VAL A 15 25.20 -5.19 26.26
C VAL A 15 23.83 -4.56 25.99
N VAL A 16 23.80 -3.40 25.34
CA VAL A 16 22.56 -2.86 24.77
C VAL A 16 22.28 -3.70 23.53
N ALA A 17 21.41 -4.69 23.65
CA ALA A 17 20.79 -5.32 22.50
C ALA A 17 19.84 -4.31 21.86
N ALA A 18 20.39 -3.43 21.02
CA ALA A 18 19.62 -2.66 20.07
C ALA A 18 19.08 -3.64 19.03
N GLY A 19 17.97 -4.30 19.38
CA GLY A 19 17.16 -5.02 18.40
C GLY A 19 16.81 -4.03 17.30
N LEU A 20 17.26 -4.31 16.08
CA LEU A 20 16.78 -3.61 14.90
C LEU A 20 15.28 -3.89 14.80
N ALA A 21 14.47 -3.01 15.40
CA ALA A 21 13.07 -2.92 15.05
C ALA A 21 13.03 -2.45 13.60
N ALA A 22 12.85 -3.39 12.66
CA ALA A 22 12.54 -3.05 11.29
C ALA A 22 11.20 -2.31 11.31
N THR A 23 11.23 -0.98 11.24
CA THR A 23 10.03 -0.20 10.95
C THR A 23 9.52 -0.64 9.59
N PRO A 24 8.32 -1.24 9.49
CA PRO A 24 7.76 -1.55 8.18
C PRO A 24 7.69 -0.25 7.39
N ALA A 25 8.25 -0.24 6.18
CA ALA A 25 8.13 0.91 5.29
C ALA A 25 6.63 1.22 5.13
N ALA A 26 6.24 2.46 5.44
CA ALA A 26 4.88 2.90 5.24
C ALA A 26 4.57 2.78 3.74
N ALA A 27 3.62 1.94 3.38
CA ALA A 27 3.16 1.85 2.00
C ALA A 27 2.44 3.15 1.63
N ASP A 28 2.89 3.82 0.58
CA ASP A 28 2.25 5.04 0.11
C ASP A 28 0.83 4.72 -0.37
N VAL A 29 -0.11 5.60 -0.01
CA VAL A 29 -1.52 5.47 -0.40
C VAL A 29 -1.84 6.50 -1.45
N HIS A 30 -2.04 6.05 -2.67
CA HIS A 30 -2.53 6.85 -3.76
C HIS A 30 -4.05 7.02 -3.65
N ARG A 31 -4.52 8.26 -3.79
CA ARG A 31 -5.94 8.62 -3.78
C ARG A 31 -6.22 9.61 -4.87
N GLY A 32 -7.43 9.59 -5.38
CA GLY A 32 -7.85 10.57 -6.37
C GLY A 32 -9.32 10.52 -6.67
N VAL A 33 -9.72 11.46 -7.51
CA VAL A 33 -11.09 11.58 -8.01
C VAL A 33 -11.01 11.70 -9.52
N ALA A 34 -11.74 10.85 -10.23
CA ALA A 34 -11.91 10.92 -11.67
C ALA A 34 -13.41 10.94 -11.97
N GLY A 35 -13.94 12.09 -12.41
CA GLY A 35 -15.36 12.27 -12.68
C GLY A 35 -16.24 11.85 -11.50
N CYS A 36 -17.10 10.86 -11.72
CA CYS A 36 -17.99 10.32 -10.70
C CYS A 36 -17.28 9.41 -9.67
N PHE A 37 -16.07 8.92 -9.93
CA PHE A 37 -15.39 7.98 -9.03
C PHE A 37 -14.37 8.64 -8.12
N ALA A 38 -14.49 8.42 -6.81
CA ALA A 38 -13.36 8.51 -5.89
C ALA A 38 -12.68 7.16 -5.83
N TRP A 39 -11.35 7.12 -5.83
CA TRP A 39 -10.57 5.89 -5.81
C TRP A 39 -9.35 6.00 -4.90
N SER A 40 -8.88 4.85 -4.43
CA SER A 40 -7.64 4.75 -3.66
C SER A 40 -6.99 3.39 -3.84
N TRP A 41 -5.67 3.35 -3.77
CA TRP A 41 -4.90 2.11 -3.67
C TRP A 41 -3.62 2.39 -2.89
N GLY A 42 -3.17 1.40 -2.13
CA GLY A 42 -1.86 1.45 -1.47
C GLY A 42 -0.83 0.68 -2.27
N ASP A 43 0.41 1.11 -2.18
CA ASP A 43 1.53 0.36 -2.72
C ASP A 43 1.53 -1.06 -2.16
N GLY A 44 1.56 -2.03 -3.07
CA GLY A 44 1.54 -3.43 -2.75
C GLY A 44 2.87 -4.05 -3.09
N ASN A 45 3.40 -4.93 -2.23
CA ASN A 45 4.64 -5.63 -2.53
C ASN A 45 4.48 -6.61 -3.70
N THR A 46 3.42 -7.43 -3.67
CA THR A 46 3.14 -8.44 -4.72
C THR A 46 1.81 -8.21 -5.44
N SER A 47 0.93 -7.39 -4.86
CA SER A 47 -0.40 -7.15 -5.40
C SER A 47 -0.94 -5.81 -4.97
N VAL A 48 -1.58 -5.09 -5.89
CA VAL A 48 -2.25 -3.82 -5.60
C VAL A 48 -3.75 -4.03 -5.58
N THR A 49 -4.43 -3.46 -4.58
CA THR A 49 -5.91 -3.44 -4.54
C THR A 49 -6.40 -2.02 -4.74
N VAL A 50 -7.13 -1.81 -5.84
CA VAL A 50 -7.80 -0.54 -6.11
C VAL A 50 -9.20 -0.59 -5.56
N TYR A 51 -9.53 0.38 -4.71
CA TYR A 51 -10.86 0.63 -4.18
C TYR A 51 -11.48 1.83 -4.90
N TRP A 52 -12.79 1.80 -5.10
CA TRP A 52 -13.51 2.92 -5.70
C TRP A 52 -14.91 3.08 -5.12
N HIS A 53 -15.43 4.30 -5.24
CA HIS A 53 -16.80 4.69 -4.91
C HIS A 53 -17.33 5.61 -6.01
N ASN A 54 -18.41 5.18 -6.67
CA ASN A 54 -19.20 6.03 -7.56
C ASN A 54 -20.00 7.01 -6.71
N ARG A 55 -19.61 8.27 -6.69
CA ARG A 55 -20.24 9.36 -5.95
C ARG A 55 -21.49 9.91 -6.65
N CYS A 56 -21.70 9.55 -7.91
CA CYS A 56 -22.87 9.96 -8.67
C CYS A 56 -24.05 9.02 -8.38
N ARG A 57 -25.27 9.53 -8.53
CA ARG A 57 -26.50 8.75 -8.37
C ARG A 57 -26.80 7.81 -9.54
N THR A 58 -26.09 7.99 -10.65
CA THR A 58 -26.26 7.18 -11.87
C THR A 58 -25.16 6.16 -12.04
N LYS A 59 -25.42 5.15 -12.88
CA LYS A 59 -24.48 4.07 -13.18
C LYS A 59 -23.38 4.57 -14.11
N HIS A 60 -22.12 4.34 -13.75
CA HIS A 60 -20.94 4.79 -14.51
C HIS A 60 -19.93 3.66 -14.67
N LYS A 61 -19.02 3.79 -15.65
CA LYS A 61 -17.95 2.84 -15.91
C LYS A 61 -16.63 3.38 -15.37
N ILE A 62 -16.00 2.66 -14.45
CA ILE A 62 -14.62 2.93 -14.04
C ILE A 62 -13.69 2.11 -14.91
N THR A 63 -12.64 2.73 -15.45
CA THR A 63 -11.60 2.06 -16.23
C THR A 63 -10.25 2.24 -15.56
N ILE A 64 -9.59 1.13 -15.28
CA ILE A 64 -8.29 1.03 -14.62
C ILE A 64 -7.29 0.45 -15.61
N LYS A 65 -6.28 1.23 -15.99
CA LYS A 65 -5.13 0.76 -16.77
C LYS A 65 -4.02 0.35 -15.81
N TYR A 66 -3.45 -0.83 -16.03
CA TYR A 66 -2.37 -1.37 -15.21
C TYR A 66 -1.29 -2.04 -16.08
N SER A 67 -0.07 -2.13 -15.56
CA SER A 67 1.07 -2.78 -16.20
C SER A 67 1.39 -4.10 -15.51
N LEU A 68 1.75 -5.14 -16.28
CA LEU A 68 2.27 -6.43 -15.81
C LEU A 68 3.74 -6.60 -16.24
N SER A 69 4.55 -5.57 -16.05
CA SER A 69 5.95 -5.43 -16.51
C SER A 69 6.14 -5.42 -18.03
N TRP A 70 5.71 -6.46 -18.76
CA TRP A 70 5.90 -6.61 -20.21
C TRP A 70 4.70 -6.14 -21.05
N THR A 71 3.59 -5.78 -20.42
CA THR A 71 2.37 -5.37 -21.15
C THR A 71 1.47 -4.47 -20.31
N TYR A 72 0.59 -3.75 -21.00
CA TYR A 72 -0.49 -2.98 -20.40
C TYR A 72 -1.83 -3.68 -20.60
N LYS A 73 -2.64 -3.70 -19.55
CA LYS A 73 -4.00 -4.19 -19.60
C LYS A 73 -4.95 -3.16 -19.03
N THR A 74 -6.22 -3.36 -19.36
CA THR A 74 -7.30 -2.48 -18.93
C THR A 74 -8.37 -3.34 -18.27
N TYR A 75 -8.84 -2.90 -17.11
CA TYR A 75 -10.01 -3.44 -16.43
C TYR A 75 -11.10 -2.39 -16.41
N THR A 76 -12.31 -2.74 -16.82
CA THR A 76 -13.48 -1.86 -16.76
C THR A 76 -14.57 -2.51 -15.94
N ALA A 77 -15.15 -1.76 -15.02
CA ALA A 77 -16.29 -2.19 -14.24
C ALA A 77 -17.43 -1.17 -14.35
N THR A 78 -18.65 -1.68 -14.50
CA THR A 78 -19.87 -0.88 -14.43
C THR A 78 -20.36 -0.84 -12.99
N VAL A 79 -20.49 0.35 -12.42
CA VAL A 79 -20.81 0.54 -11.00
C VAL A 79 -22.09 1.35 -10.90
N GLY A 80 -23.07 0.83 -10.14
CA GLY A 80 -24.31 1.54 -9.84
C GLY A 80 -24.06 2.88 -9.14
N GLY A 81 -25.08 3.75 -9.11
CA GLY A 81 -25.00 5.01 -8.39
C GLY A 81 -24.76 4.78 -6.90
N ASN A 82 -23.91 5.60 -6.26
CA ASN A 82 -23.42 5.41 -4.89
C ASN A 82 -22.73 4.04 -4.64
N GLY A 83 -22.45 3.29 -5.71
CA GLY A 83 -21.88 1.95 -5.63
C GLY A 83 -20.40 2.00 -5.29
N LYS A 84 -19.96 1.05 -4.47
CA LYS A 84 -18.55 0.85 -4.12
C LYS A 84 -18.04 -0.45 -4.72
N GLY A 85 -16.74 -0.56 -4.89
CA GLY A 85 -16.11 -1.80 -5.35
C GLY A 85 -14.61 -1.79 -5.14
N HIS A 86 -14.00 -2.94 -5.40
CA HIS A 86 -12.56 -3.07 -5.42
C HIS A 86 -12.12 -4.14 -6.42
N LYS A 87 -10.86 -4.05 -6.85
CA LYS A 87 -10.20 -5.07 -7.67
C LYS A 87 -8.76 -5.23 -7.22
N LYS A 88 -8.39 -6.48 -6.95
CA LYS A 88 -7.00 -6.88 -6.74
C LYS A 88 -6.35 -7.20 -8.08
N PHE A 89 -5.17 -6.62 -8.30
CA PHE A 89 -4.31 -6.88 -9.44
C PHE A 89 -3.02 -7.51 -8.91
N GLN A 90 -2.73 -8.74 -9.35
CA GLN A 90 -1.51 -9.45 -8.96
C GLN A 90 -0.36 -8.96 -9.83
N THR A 91 0.81 -8.76 -9.21
CA THR A 91 2.06 -8.36 -9.89
C THR A 91 1.86 -7.20 -10.87
N ALA A 92 1.10 -6.20 -10.44
CA ALA A 92 0.66 -5.13 -11.31
C ALA A 92 0.91 -3.75 -10.69
N SER A 93 1.30 -2.81 -11.54
CA SER A 93 1.40 -1.39 -11.20
C SER A 93 0.25 -0.63 -11.83
N ILE A 94 -0.42 0.22 -11.05
CA ILE A 94 -1.53 1.04 -11.55
C ILE A 94 -0.98 2.20 -12.35
N VAL A 95 -1.48 2.36 -13.58
CA VAL A 95 -1.02 3.40 -14.52
C VAL A 95 -1.99 4.56 -14.54
N SER A 96 -3.29 4.28 -14.64
CA SER A 96 -4.32 5.32 -14.59
C SER A 96 -5.68 4.77 -14.22
N ILE A 97 -6.49 5.62 -13.60
CA ILE A 97 -7.88 5.33 -13.23
C ILE A 97 -8.74 6.49 -13.75
N LYS A 98 -9.76 6.17 -14.55
CA LYS A 98 -10.66 7.17 -15.15
C LYS A 98 -12.13 6.76 -15.08
N ASP A 99 -13.00 7.76 -15.08
CA ASP A 99 -14.43 7.59 -15.38
C ASP A 99 -14.60 7.57 -16.90
N SER A 100 -15.11 6.45 -17.42
CA SER A 100 -15.39 6.25 -18.85
C SER A 100 -16.84 6.61 -19.21
N GLY A 101 -17.55 7.29 -18.31
CA GLY A 101 -18.88 7.83 -18.55
C GLY A 101 -20.03 6.94 -18.08
N ARG A 102 -21.24 7.40 -18.35
CA ARG A 102 -22.49 6.72 -17.97
C ARG A 102 -22.62 5.38 -18.71
N ALA A 103 -23.14 4.37 -18.01
CA ALA A 103 -23.35 3.01 -18.51
C ALA A 103 -24.82 2.71 -18.81
#